data_AF-A0A1H4G3I4-F1
#
_entry.id   AF-A0A1H4G3I4-F1
#
_cell.length_a   1.000
_cell.length_b   1.000
_cell.length_c   1.000
_cell.angle_alpha   90.00
_cell.angle_beta   90.00
_cell.angle_gamma   90.00
#
_symmetry.space_group_name_H-M   'P 1'
#
loop_
_entity.id
_entity.type
_entity.pdbx_description
1 polymer ?
#
loop_
_entity_poly.entity_id
_entity_poly.type
_entity_poly.pdbx_seq_one_letter_code
_entity_poly.pdbx_strand_id
1 'polypeptide(L)'
;MRASSPADCVIKIGITKNKTEYLATLLPFHSGRMSYSSTQKDIAYFSVVGNKVNIFFEGTVDVCPLGTEFSGEFSVVDKHSKEFDTLFDKILEENYVNAVALFRAGKIEQAINALDPYLTMSGVERFYNERIYNDYGYFLQQNKNYDESIKYFEVVKRKNPNRIAVYLNLAESYWEMKNTVKSMFNYRQYVKLMKRAGHNKQIPSRVLERIN
;
A
#
# COMPACT_ATOMS: atom_id res chain seq x y z
N MET A 1 29.77 -24.42 8.14
CA MET A 1 28.54 -24.19 7.35
C MET A 1 27.72 -23.14 8.11
N ARG A 2 27.62 -21.92 7.58
CA ARG A 2 26.92 -20.81 8.24
C ARG A 2 25.42 -20.99 8.00
N ALA A 3 24.66 -21.25 9.05
CA ALA A 3 23.21 -21.15 9.01
C ALA A 3 22.85 -19.71 8.62
N SER A 4 22.15 -19.57 7.50
CA SER A 4 21.36 -18.37 7.20
C SER A 4 20.50 -18.06 8.41
N SER A 5 20.43 -16.79 8.83
CA SER A 5 19.54 -16.39 9.92
C SER A 5 18.11 -16.88 9.65
N PRO A 6 17.24 -17.01 10.67
CA PRO A 6 15.82 -17.20 10.42
C PRO A 6 15.39 -16.03 9.51
N ALA A 7 14.86 -16.33 8.33
CA ALA A 7 14.33 -15.30 7.47
C ALA A 7 13.18 -14.62 8.22
N ASP A 8 13.17 -13.28 8.36
CA ASP A 8 12.03 -12.62 9.00
C ASP A 8 10.75 -13.03 8.26
N CYS A 9 9.78 -13.52 9.01
CA CYS A 9 8.53 -14.04 8.52
C CYS A 9 7.39 -13.11 8.89
N VAL A 10 6.40 -12.96 8.01
CA VAL A 10 5.25 -12.09 8.21
C VAL A 10 4.00 -12.92 8.02
N ILE A 11 2.96 -12.63 8.81
CA ILE A 11 1.61 -13.15 8.59
C ILE A 11 0.63 -12.01 8.49
N LYS A 12 -0.48 -12.24 7.78
CA LYS A 12 -1.62 -11.32 7.73
C LYS A 12 -2.83 -12.01 8.34
N ILE A 13 -3.37 -11.45 9.41
CA ILE A 13 -4.52 -12.04 10.11
C ILE A 13 -5.73 -11.11 9.97
N GLY A 14 -6.87 -11.66 9.60
CA GLY A 14 -8.17 -10.99 9.72
C GLY A 14 -8.77 -11.29 11.08
N ILE A 15 -9.15 -10.26 11.84
CA ILE A 15 -9.78 -10.42 13.16
C ILE A 15 -11.26 -10.08 13.05
N THR A 16 -12.11 -10.99 13.54
CA THR A 16 -13.56 -10.78 13.65
C THR A 16 -14.00 -10.94 15.10
N LYS A 17 -14.90 -10.07 15.57
CA LYS A 17 -15.44 -10.16 16.92
C LYS A 17 -16.71 -11.01 16.92
N ASN A 18 -16.73 -12.07 17.71
CA ASN A 18 -17.90 -12.91 17.94
C ASN A 18 -18.31 -12.84 19.42
N LYS A 19 -19.36 -12.06 19.73
CA LYS A 19 -19.83 -11.79 21.10
C LYS A 19 -18.70 -11.21 21.98
N THR A 20 -18.09 -12.04 22.80
CA THR A 20 -17.00 -11.72 23.74
C THR A 20 -15.62 -12.19 23.26
N GLU A 21 -15.56 -12.98 22.19
CA GLU A 21 -14.33 -13.58 21.66
C GLU A 21 -13.93 -12.90 20.36
N TYR A 22 -12.64 -13.00 20.02
CA TYR A 22 -12.12 -12.58 18.73
C TYR A 22 -11.56 -13.81 18.01
N LEU A 23 -12.03 -14.02 16.78
CA LEU A 23 -11.53 -15.04 15.89
C LEU A 23 -10.53 -14.39 14.93
N ALA A 24 -9.37 -14.99 14.83
CA ALA A 24 -8.32 -14.64 13.90
C ALA A 24 -8.28 -15.67 12.77
N THR A 25 -8.12 -15.22 11.54
CA THR A 25 -7.96 -16.12 10.40
C THR A 25 -6.82 -15.66 9.52
N LEU A 26 -5.94 -16.58 9.14
CA LEU A 26 -4.80 -16.28 8.29
C LEU A 26 -5.27 -15.91 6.87
N LEU A 27 -4.93 -14.72 6.41
CA LEU A 27 -5.31 -14.17 5.11
C LEU A 27 -4.22 -14.40 4.07
N PRO A 28 -4.58 -14.56 2.78
CA PRO A 28 -3.64 -14.53 1.68
C PRO A 28 -2.81 -13.24 1.68
N PHE A 29 -1.51 -13.36 1.40
CA PHE A 29 -0.64 -12.20 1.21
C PHE A 29 0.55 -12.52 0.31
N HIS A 30 1.09 -11.48 -0.32
CA HIS A 30 2.38 -11.48 -0.99
C HIS A 30 3.29 -10.45 -0.34
N SER A 31 4.53 -10.81 -0.02
CA SER A 31 5.56 -9.92 0.50
C SER A 31 6.77 -9.90 -0.43
N GLY A 32 7.76 -9.07 -0.13
CA GLY A 32 9.02 -9.05 -0.89
C GLY A 32 9.83 -10.35 -0.77
N ARG A 33 9.46 -11.23 0.18
CA ARG A 33 10.24 -12.41 0.57
C ARG A 33 9.47 -13.72 0.39
N MET A 34 8.14 -13.68 0.45
CA MET A 34 7.31 -14.88 0.45
C MET A 34 5.89 -14.61 -0.02
N SER A 35 5.09 -15.66 -0.19
CA SER A 35 3.67 -15.58 -0.51
C SER A 35 2.95 -16.71 0.18
N TYR A 36 1.74 -16.45 0.69
CA TYR A 36 0.91 -17.46 1.36
C TYR A 36 -0.45 -17.58 0.68
N SER A 37 -0.76 -18.83 0.30
CA SER A 37 -2.02 -19.47 -0.18
C SER A 37 -3.16 -18.62 -0.75
N SER A 38 -3.84 -19.13 -1.78
CA SER A 38 -5.11 -18.59 -2.31
C SER A 38 -6.36 -19.01 -1.53
N THR A 39 -6.25 -19.92 -0.55
CA THR A 39 -7.38 -20.42 0.25
C THR A 39 -7.06 -20.40 1.75
N GLN A 40 -7.93 -19.71 2.50
CA GLN A 40 -7.90 -19.52 3.95
C GLN A 40 -8.06 -20.86 4.67
N LYS A 41 -7.16 -21.25 5.58
CA LYS A 41 -7.29 -22.54 6.30
C LYS A 41 -6.91 -22.55 7.78
N ASP A 42 -6.11 -21.61 8.29
CA ASP A 42 -5.69 -21.65 9.69
C ASP A 42 -6.49 -20.65 10.55
N ILE A 43 -7.16 -21.19 11.57
CA ILE A 43 -7.91 -20.43 12.59
C ILE A 43 -6.98 -20.19 13.77
N ALA A 44 -7.01 -18.96 14.29
CA ALA A 44 -6.41 -18.59 15.56
C ALA A 44 -7.44 -17.97 16.49
N TYR A 45 -7.20 -18.13 17.78
CA TYR A 45 -7.92 -17.45 18.84
C TYR A 45 -7.17 -16.20 19.26
N PHE A 46 -7.93 -15.14 19.52
CA PHE A 46 -7.41 -13.85 19.87
C PHE A 46 -8.08 -13.37 21.16
N SER A 47 -7.27 -12.96 22.14
CA SER A 47 -7.77 -12.31 23.36
C SER A 47 -6.92 -11.10 23.71
N VAL A 48 -7.56 -10.08 24.30
CA VAL A 48 -6.91 -8.86 24.76
C VAL A 48 -7.09 -8.78 26.27
N VAL A 49 -5.98 -8.71 27.01
CA VAL A 49 -5.98 -8.60 28.47
C VAL A 49 -5.05 -7.44 28.86
N GLY A 50 -5.64 -6.31 29.24
CA GLY A 50 -4.88 -5.09 29.51
C GLY A 50 -4.16 -4.59 28.25
N ASN A 51 -2.84 -4.43 28.31
CA ASN A 51 -1.99 -4.00 27.19
C ASN A 51 -1.30 -5.17 26.45
N LYS A 52 -1.82 -6.38 26.64
CA LYS A 52 -1.30 -7.61 26.06
C LYS A 52 -2.33 -8.24 25.14
N VAL A 53 -1.84 -8.82 24.05
CA VAL A 53 -2.61 -9.55 23.06
C VAL A 53 -2.11 -10.98 23.07
N ASN A 54 -2.99 -11.94 23.32
CA ASN A 54 -2.66 -13.35 23.16
C ASN A 54 -3.21 -13.85 21.84
N ILE A 55 -2.35 -14.48 21.06
CA ILE A 55 -2.69 -15.17 19.82
C ILE A 55 -2.41 -16.64 20.05
N PHE A 56 -3.32 -17.52 19.62
CA PHE A 56 -3.13 -18.96 19.68
C PHE A 56 -3.61 -19.61 18.39
N PHE A 57 -2.74 -20.32 17.68
CA PHE A 57 -3.12 -21.12 16.52
C PHE A 57 -3.37 -22.57 16.96
N GLU A 58 -4.44 -23.20 16.47
CA GLU A 58 -4.77 -24.60 16.81
C GLU A 58 -3.75 -25.61 16.27
N GLY A 59 -2.88 -25.20 15.34
CA GLY A 59 -1.86 -26.03 14.73
C GLY A 59 -0.64 -25.23 14.27
N THR A 60 0.34 -25.93 13.71
CA THR A 60 1.55 -25.31 13.16
C THR A 60 1.21 -24.51 11.91
N VAL A 61 1.53 -23.22 11.93
CA VAL A 61 1.37 -22.33 10.78
C VAL A 61 2.56 -22.55 9.83
N ASP A 62 2.33 -23.24 8.70
CA ASP A 62 3.34 -23.56 7.69
C ASP A 62 3.64 -22.35 6.77
N VAL A 63 3.96 -21.23 7.41
CA VAL A 63 4.33 -19.95 6.76
C VAL A 63 5.81 -19.67 7.02
N CYS A 64 6.31 -20.01 8.21
CA CYS A 64 7.66 -19.66 8.64
C CYS A 64 8.60 -20.86 8.72
N PRO A 65 9.93 -20.62 8.76
CA PRO A 65 10.89 -21.68 9.03
C PRO A 65 10.54 -22.49 10.29
N LEU A 66 10.82 -23.79 10.25
CA LEU A 66 10.56 -24.74 11.34
C LEU A 66 10.97 -24.17 12.71
N GLY A 67 10.01 -24.14 13.64
CA GLY A 67 10.21 -23.66 15.01
C GLY A 67 9.76 -22.22 15.28
N THR A 68 9.27 -21.48 14.27
CA THR A 68 8.66 -20.16 14.50
C THR A 68 7.15 -20.33 14.77
N GLU A 69 6.74 -20.11 16.00
CA GLU A 69 5.33 -20.13 16.41
C GLU A 69 4.82 -18.69 16.63
N PHE A 70 3.68 -18.35 16.03
CA PHE A 70 3.02 -17.05 16.26
C PHE A 70 2.01 -17.08 17.41
N SER A 71 1.82 -18.25 18.03
CA SER A 71 1.10 -18.34 19.28
C SER A 71 1.95 -17.75 20.39
N GLY A 72 1.38 -16.87 21.19
CA GLY A 72 2.08 -16.21 22.27
C GLY A 72 1.43 -14.91 22.71
N GLU A 73 2.10 -14.27 23.66
CA GLU A 73 1.71 -12.98 24.20
C GLU A 73 2.51 -11.86 23.51
N PHE A 74 1.80 -10.88 22.98
CA PHE A 74 2.34 -9.72 22.29
C PHE A 74 2.01 -8.45 23.07
N SER A 75 2.96 -7.54 23.15
CA SER A 75 2.71 -6.21 23.73
C SER A 75 2.06 -5.29 22.71
N VAL A 76 1.03 -4.56 23.15
CA VAL A 76 0.43 -3.51 22.32
C VAL A 76 1.38 -2.31 22.31
N VAL A 77 1.76 -1.88 21.11
CA VAL A 77 2.62 -0.71 20.89
C VAL A 77 1.75 0.54 20.83
N ASP A 78 2.11 1.56 21.62
CA ASP A 78 1.42 2.86 21.63
C ASP A 78 1.55 3.54 20.26
N LYS A 79 0.41 3.89 19.65
CA LYS A 79 0.31 4.57 18.36
C LYS A 79 1.02 5.92 18.29
N HIS A 80 1.40 6.53 19.41
CA HIS A 80 2.14 7.79 19.49
C HIS A 80 3.64 7.61 19.76
N SER A 81 4.12 6.37 19.84
CA SER A 81 5.52 6.06 20.07
C SER A 81 6.36 6.03 18.77
N LYS A 82 7.68 6.25 18.91
CA LYS A 82 8.64 6.06 17.81
C LYS A 82 8.74 4.61 17.35
N GLU A 83 8.48 3.66 18.26
CA GLU A 83 8.43 2.25 17.94
C GLU A 83 7.29 1.96 16.97
N PHE A 84 6.09 2.49 17.25
CA PHE A 84 4.97 2.41 16.32
C PHE A 84 5.31 3.02 14.97
N ASP A 85 5.96 4.19 14.94
CA ASP A 85 6.35 4.81 13.66
C ASP A 85 7.22 3.87 12.81
N THR A 86 8.22 3.26 13.45
CA THR A 86 9.15 2.32 12.79
C THR A 86 8.43 1.06 12.31
N LEU A 87 7.49 0.53 13.11
CA LEU A 87 6.70 -0.65 12.75
C LEU A 87 5.69 -0.33 11.64
N PHE A 88 5.09 0.86 11.68
CA PHE A 88 4.11 1.29 10.69
C PHE A 88 4.74 1.41 9.31
N ASP A 89 5.92 2.02 9.19
CA ASP A 89 6.64 2.12 7.92
C ASP A 89 6.93 0.74 7.31
N LYS A 90 7.34 -0.22 8.15
CA LYS A 90 7.58 -1.60 7.71
C LYS A 90 6.29 -2.26 7.20
N ILE A 91 5.20 -2.19 7.97
CA ILE A 91 3.92 -2.81 7.59
C ILE A 91 3.34 -2.15 6.33
N LEU A 92 3.50 -0.83 6.18
CA LEU A 92 3.10 -0.10 5.00
C LEU A 92 3.86 -0.58 3.75
N GLU A 93 5.19 -0.75 3.85
CA GLU A 93 6.00 -1.26 2.74
C GLU A 93 5.61 -2.69 2.35
N GLU A 94 5.38 -3.58 3.32
CA GLU A 94 4.96 -4.96 3.04
C GLU A 94 3.59 -5.02 2.33
N ASN A 95 2.63 -4.21 2.78
CA ASN A 95 1.32 -4.15 2.12
C ASN A 95 1.39 -3.44 0.76
N TYR A 96 2.32 -2.51 0.56
CA TYR A 96 2.59 -1.92 -0.74
C TYR A 96 3.11 -2.97 -1.74
N VAL A 97 4.04 -3.83 -1.34
CA VAL A 97 4.50 -4.93 -2.21
C VAL A 97 3.34 -5.86 -2.58
N ASN A 98 2.49 -6.21 -1.61
CA ASN A 98 1.29 -7.00 -1.87
C ASN A 98 0.35 -6.32 -2.88
N ALA A 99 0.07 -5.03 -2.67
CA ALA A 99 -0.81 -4.25 -3.54
C ALA A 99 -0.28 -4.16 -4.98
N VAL A 100 1.03 -3.97 -5.16
CA VAL A 100 1.67 -3.98 -6.49
C VAL A 100 1.49 -5.34 -7.17
N ALA A 101 1.66 -6.45 -6.44
CA ALA A 101 1.44 -7.78 -6.99
C ALA A 101 -0.02 -8.00 -7.41
N LEU A 102 -0.98 -7.62 -6.56
CA LEU A 102 -2.42 -7.68 -6.85
C LEU A 102 -2.78 -6.83 -8.08
N PHE A 103 -2.26 -5.61 -8.17
CA PHE A 103 -2.49 -4.71 -9.29
C PHE A 103 -1.94 -5.28 -10.60
N ARG A 104 -0.72 -5.83 -10.60
CA ARG A 104 -0.12 -6.51 -11.76
C ARG A 104 -0.91 -7.72 -12.22
N ALA A 105 -1.60 -8.40 -11.31
CA ALA A 105 -2.51 -9.50 -11.61
C ALA A 105 -3.91 -9.01 -12.09
N GLY A 106 -4.10 -7.71 -12.31
CA GLY A 106 -5.37 -7.12 -12.74
C GLY A 106 -6.41 -6.95 -11.63
N LYS A 107 -6.05 -7.25 -10.37
CA LYS A 107 -6.97 -7.19 -9.21
C LYS A 107 -6.94 -5.79 -8.58
N ILE A 108 -7.38 -4.78 -9.33
CA ILE A 108 -7.24 -3.36 -8.97
C ILE A 108 -7.92 -3.05 -7.62
N GLU A 109 -9.16 -3.49 -7.41
CA GLU A 109 -9.88 -3.25 -6.15
C GLU A 109 -9.17 -3.88 -4.95
N GLN A 110 -8.62 -5.09 -5.10
CA GLN A 110 -7.87 -5.75 -4.03
C GLN A 110 -6.56 -5.01 -3.72
N ALA A 111 -5.90 -4.44 -4.73
CA ALA A 111 -4.70 -3.62 -4.53
C ALA A 111 -5.01 -2.34 -3.74
N ILE A 112 -6.15 -1.69 -4.03
CA ILE A 112 -6.63 -0.52 -3.28
C ILE A 112 -6.91 -0.94 -1.83
N ASN A 113 -7.72 -1.99 -1.62
CA ASN A 113 -8.09 -2.48 -0.29
C ASN A 113 -6.89 -2.93 0.55
N ALA A 114 -5.80 -3.38 -0.09
CA ALA A 114 -4.56 -3.74 0.61
C ALA A 114 -3.83 -2.53 1.20
N LEU A 115 -3.99 -1.33 0.64
CA LEU A 115 -3.31 -0.11 1.07
C LEU A 115 -4.21 0.88 1.82
N ASP A 116 -5.51 0.89 1.55
CA ASP A 116 -6.46 1.89 2.05
C ASP A 116 -6.42 2.09 3.59
N PRO A 117 -6.38 1.03 4.43
CA PRO A 117 -6.33 1.22 5.88
C PRO A 117 -5.06 1.94 6.34
N TYR A 118 -3.95 1.68 5.68
CA TYR A 118 -2.66 2.28 6.00
C TYR A 118 -2.60 3.72 5.50
N LEU A 119 -3.08 3.99 4.28
CA LEU A 119 -3.07 5.34 3.71
C LEU A 119 -4.05 6.26 4.45
N THR A 120 -5.18 5.73 4.92
CA THR A 120 -6.10 6.45 5.83
C THR A 120 -5.43 6.77 7.17
N MET A 121 -4.72 5.81 7.78
CA MET A 121 -4.03 6.02 9.06
C MET A 121 -2.75 6.86 8.95
N SER A 122 -2.11 6.85 7.78
CA SER A 122 -0.80 7.48 7.54
C SER A 122 -0.79 8.97 7.88
N GLY A 123 -1.96 9.62 7.77
CA GLY A 123 -2.13 11.03 8.08
C GLY A 123 -1.06 11.88 7.44
N VAL A 124 -0.91 11.79 6.10
CA VAL A 124 -0.06 12.55 5.13
C VAL A 124 1.25 13.17 5.61
N GLU A 125 1.22 13.92 6.69
CA GLU A 125 2.37 14.58 7.31
C GLU A 125 3.19 13.65 8.21
N ARG A 126 2.59 12.59 8.80
CA ARG A 126 3.31 11.66 9.69
C ARG A 126 4.00 10.54 8.92
N PHE A 127 3.29 9.92 7.98
CA PHE A 127 3.80 8.77 7.22
C PHE A 127 3.66 9.03 5.71
N TYR A 128 4.71 9.58 5.11
CA TYR A 128 4.76 9.89 3.69
C TYR A 128 5.85 9.10 2.97
N ASN A 129 5.44 8.34 1.96
CA ASN A 129 6.33 7.72 1.00
C ASN A 129 5.87 8.10 -0.41
N GLU A 130 6.69 8.84 -1.15
CA GLU A 130 6.35 9.35 -2.48
C GLU A 130 5.87 8.23 -3.42
N ARG A 131 6.57 7.11 -3.43
CA ARG A 131 6.30 5.99 -4.34
C ARG A 131 4.95 5.35 -4.02
N ILE A 132 4.69 5.07 -2.74
CA ILE A 132 3.44 4.45 -2.30
C ILE A 132 2.25 5.36 -2.58
N TYR A 133 2.38 6.66 -2.28
CA TYR A 133 1.31 7.63 -2.54
C TYR A 133 1.02 7.80 -4.04
N ASN A 134 2.07 7.88 -4.87
CA ASN A 134 1.92 7.96 -6.31
C ASN A 134 1.23 6.71 -6.87
N ASP A 135 1.63 5.54 -6.42
CA ASP A 135 1.09 4.28 -6.94
C ASP A 135 -0.32 4.01 -6.41
N TYR A 136 -0.63 4.35 -5.15
CA TYR A 136 -1.98 4.28 -4.61
C TYR A 136 -2.94 5.20 -5.38
N GLY A 137 -2.53 6.45 -5.63
CA GLY A 137 -3.28 7.36 -6.51
C GLY A 137 -3.47 6.78 -7.91
N TYR A 138 -2.46 6.11 -8.46
CA TYR A 138 -2.57 5.43 -9.75
C TYR A 138 -3.56 4.26 -9.71
N PHE A 139 -3.54 3.43 -8.67
CA PHE A 139 -4.52 2.34 -8.51
C PHE A 139 -5.95 2.87 -8.46
N LEU A 140 -6.19 3.94 -7.69
CA LEU A 140 -7.47 4.65 -7.64
C LEU A 140 -7.89 5.17 -9.02
N GLN A 141 -6.97 5.81 -9.75
CA GLN A 141 -7.22 6.30 -11.10
C GLN A 141 -7.63 5.17 -12.04
N GLN A 142 -6.92 4.03 -12.03
CA GLN A 142 -7.26 2.89 -12.88
C GLN A 142 -8.60 2.25 -12.49
N ASN A 143 -9.03 2.42 -11.24
CA ASN A 143 -10.36 2.05 -10.77
C ASN A 143 -11.43 3.13 -11.05
N LYS A 144 -11.11 4.18 -11.82
CA LYS A 144 -11.97 5.34 -12.13
C LYS A 144 -12.37 6.19 -10.92
N ASN A 145 -11.67 6.03 -9.80
CA ASN A 145 -11.84 6.87 -8.60
C ASN A 145 -11.02 8.16 -8.74
N TYR A 146 -11.36 8.96 -9.76
CA TYR A 146 -10.55 10.10 -10.18
C TYR A 146 -10.41 11.19 -9.11
N ASP A 147 -11.52 11.55 -8.45
CA ASP A 147 -11.52 12.53 -7.36
C ASP A 147 -10.55 12.16 -6.24
N GLU A 148 -10.58 10.89 -5.81
CA GLU A 148 -9.71 10.40 -4.75
C GLU A 148 -8.25 10.31 -5.23
N SER A 149 -8.02 9.83 -6.45
CA SER A 149 -6.66 9.78 -7.04
C SER A 149 -5.98 11.15 -7.03
N ILE A 150 -6.73 12.22 -7.33
CA ILE A 150 -6.23 13.59 -7.37
C ILE A 150 -5.75 14.02 -5.98
N LYS A 151 -6.44 13.66 -4.90
CA LYS A 151 -6.01 14.03 -3.53
C LYS A 151 -4.62 13.50 -3.23
N TYR A 152 -4.34 12.23 -3.56
CA TYR A 152 -3.01 11.62 -3.36
C TYR A 152 -1.94 12.20 -4.28
N PHE A 153 -2.27 12.44 -5.54
CA PHE A 153 -1.35 13.08 -6.47
C PHE A 153 -1.02 14.52 -6.07
N GLU A 154 -1.97 15.29 -5.55
CA GLU A 154 -1.73 16.65 -5.04
C GLU A 154 -0.78 16.66 -3.84
N VAL A 155 -0.86 15.65 -2.96
CA VAL A 155 0.13 15.44 -1.89
C VAL A 155 1.52 15.20 -2.47
N VAL A 156 1.65 14.28 -3.43
CA VAL A 156 2.93 13.98 -4.08
C VAL A 156 3.50 15.21 -4.78
N LYS A 157 2.68 15.95 -5.53
CA LYS A 157 3.08 17.19 -6.20
C LYS A 157 3.55 18.25 -5.20
N ARG A 158 2.87 18.39 -4.05
CA ARG A 158 3.25 19.35 -3.00
C ARG A 158 4.60 19.00 -2.37
N LYS A 159 4.84 17.72 -2.08
CA LYS A 159 6.07 17.24 -1.43
C LYS A 159 7.25 17.12 -2.41
N ASN A 160 6.99 16.77 -3.67
CA ASN A 160 7.98 16.75 -4.74
C ASN A 160 7.42 17.34 -6.06
N PRO A 161 7.58 18.66 -6.27
CA PRO A 161 7.17 19.33 -7.50
C PRO A 161 7.94 18.90 -8.76
N ASN A 162 9.00 18.10 -8.63
CA ASN A 162 9.77 17.59 -9.76
C ASN A 162 9.40 16.15 -10.14
N ARG A 163 8.45 15.52 -9.43
CA ARG A 163 7.97 14.16 -9.73
C ARG A 163 7.19 14.12 -11.04
N ILE A 164 7.87 13.86 -12.15
CA ILE A 164 7.28 13.93 -13.51
C ILE A 164 5.98 13.14 -13.64
N ALA A 165 5.97 11.88 -13.19
CA ALA A 165 4.83 10.99 -13.33
C ALA A 165 3.53 11.54 -12.70
N VAL A 166 3.64 12.33 -11.63
CA VAL A 166 2.45 12.86 -10.94
C VAL A 166 1.67 13.85 -11.80
N TYR A 167 2.36 14.63 -12.64
CA TYR A 167 1.72 15.60 -13.53
C TYR A 167 0.99 14.89 -14.68
N LEU A 168 1.55 13.79 -15.19
CA LEU A 168 0.84 12.97 -16.17
C LEU A 168 -0.43 12.38 -15.54
N ASN A 169 -0.31 11.81 -14.35
CA ASN A 169 -1.44 11.19 -13.67
C ASN A 169 -2.53 12.21 -13.30
N LEU A 170 -2.18 13.38 -12.77
CA LEU A 170 -3.14 14.47 -12.54
C LEU A 170 -3.85 14.89 -13.82
N ALA A 171 -3.09 15.04 -14.92
CA ALA A 171 -3.67 15.42 -16.20
C ALA A 171 -4.69 14.40 -16.70
N GLU A 172 -4.35 13.11 -16.68
CA GLU A 172 -5.27 12.04 -17.10
C GLU A 172 -6.51 11.98 -16.19
N SER A 173 -6.37 12.10 -14.85
CA SER A 173 -7.54 12.12 -13.95
C SER A 173 -8.45 13.32 -14.23
N TYR A 174 -7.89 14.51 -14.44
CA TYR A 174 -8.70 15.68 -14.79
C TYR A 174 -9.32 15.59 -16.18
N TRP A 175 -8.63 14.97 -17.13
CA TRP A 175 -9.15 14.70 -18.47
C TRP A 175 -10.40 13.82 -18.41
N GLU A 176 -10.33 12.71 -17.69
CA GLU A 176 -11.46 11.78 -17.50
C GLU A 176 -12.65 12.44 -16.80
N MET A 177 -12.38 13.36 -15.87
CA MET A 177 -13.40 14.19 -15.23
C MET A 177 -13.91 15.35 -16.10
N LYS A 178 -13.47 15.45 -17.36
CA LYS A 178 -13.80 16.54 -18.30
C LYS A 178 -13.36 17.93 -17.81
N ASN A 179 -12.42 18.01 -16.87
CA ASN A 179 -11.81 19.26 -16.42
C ASN A 179 -10.62 19.62 -17.31
N THR A 180 -10.93 20.08 -18.52
CA THR A 180 -9.94 20.39 -19.57
C THR A 180 -8.90 21.41 -19.10
N VAL A 181 -9.31 22.46 -18.36
CA VAL A 181 -8.40 23.51 -17.88
C VAL A 181 -7.31 22.92 -16.98
N LYS A 182 -7.68 22.15 -15.95
CA LYS A 182 -6.70 21.54 -15.04
C LYS A 182 -5.91 20.41 -15.71
N SER A 183 -6.52 19.68 -16.63
CA SER A 183 -5.84 18.67 -17.44
C SER A 183 -4.71 19.27 -18.27
N MET A 184 -5.02 20.29 -19.09
CA MET A 184 -4.05 20.99 -19.94
C MET A 184 -2.92 21.60 -19.13
N PHE A 185 -3.23 22.21 -17.98
CA PHE A 185 -2.22 22.77 -17.09
C PHE A 185 -1.20 21.70 -16.67
N ASN A 186 -1.67 20.54 -16.21
CA ASN A 186 -0.79 19.47 -15.75
C ASN A 186 -0.02 18.80 -16.89
N TYR A 187 -0.63 18.60 -18.07
CA TYR A 187 0.10 18.11 -19.24
C TYR A 187 1.23 19.06 -19.67
N ARG A 188 1.02 20.37 -19.64
CA ARG A 188 2.07 21.35 -19.95
C ARG A 188 3.23 21.26 -18.95
N GLN A 189 2.95 21.06 -17.65
CA GLN A 189 3.99 20.82 -16.65
C GLN A 189 4.73 19.51 -16.89
N TYR A 190 4.02 18.41 -17.19
CA TYR A 190 4.63 17.14 -17.56
C TYR A 190 5.59 17.28 -18.75
N VAL A 191 5.15 17.92 -19.83
CA VAL A 191 5.99 18.18 -21.02
C VAL A 191 7.22 19.00 -20.63
N LYS A 192 7.04 20.10 -19.89
CA LYS A 192 8.16 20.95 -19.44
C LYS A 192 9.21 20.15 -18.67
N LEU A 193 8.79 19.30 -17.73
CA LEU A 193 9.70 18.50 -16.92
C LEU A 193 10.38 17.39 -17.73
N MET A 194 9.65 16.71 -18.62
CA MET A 194 10.21 15.70 -19.54
C MET A 194 11.29 16.29 -20.45
N LYS A 195 11.04 17.48 -21.00
CA LYS A 195 12.04 18.19 -21.83
C LYS A 195 13.28 18.54 -21.01
N ARG A 196 13.11 19.07 -19.80
CA ARG A 196 14.21 19.41 -18.88
C ARG A 196 15.06 18.18 -18.51
N ALA A 197 14.42 17.02 -18.37
CA ALA A 197 15.10 15.76 -18.08
C ALA A 197 15.71 15.07 -19.33
N GLY A 198 15.57 15.66 -20.53
CA GLY A 198 16.08 15.08 -21.77
C GLY A 198 15.21 13.96 -22.35
N HIS A 199 14.03 13.67 -21.78
CA HIS A 199 13.14 12.58 -22.17
C HIS A 199 12.10 12.96 -23.23
N ASN A 200 12.42 13.90 -24.13
CA ASN A 200 11.52 14.41 -25.18
C ASN A 200 10.83 13.29 -25.98
N LYS A 201 11.58 12.24 -26.34
CA LYS A 201 11.08 11.10 -27.13
C LYS A 201 10.08 10.20 -26.40
N GLN A 202 9.99 10.32 -25.07
CA GLN A 202 9.09 9.53 -24.22
C GLN A 202 7.77 10.27 -23.93
N ILE A 203 7.56 11.47 -24.48
CA ILE A 203 6.30 12.20 -24.36
C ILE A 203 5.27 11.52 -25.28
N PRO A 204 4.17 10.95 -24.75
CA PRO A 204 3.16 10.30 -25.59
C PRO A 204 2.45 11.30 -26.52
N SER A 205 2.15 10.93 -27.76
CA SER A 205 1.46 11.80 -28.73
C SER A 205 0.16 12.37 -28.19
N ARG A 206 -0.64 11.55 -27.47
CA ARG A 206 -1.88 11.99 -26.82
C ARG A 206 -1.71 13.18 -25.88
N VAL A 207 -0.54 13.34 -25.26
CA VAL A 207 -0.26 14.50 -24.40
C VAL A 207 -0.17 15.77 -25.23
N LEU A 208 0.48 15.69 -26.39
CA LEU A 208 0.66 16.83 -27.30
C LEU A 208 -0.65 17.23 -27.97
N GLU A 209 -1.53 16.27 -28.24
CA GLU A 209 -2.88 16.51 -28.77
C GLU A 209 -3.76 17.23 -27.75
N ARG A 210 -3.62 16.91 -26.45
CA ARG A 210 -4.48 17.41 -25.36
C ARG A 210 -3.98 18.70 -24.69
N ILE A 211 -2.92 19.34 -25.20
CA ILE A 211 -2.42 20.64 -24.70
C ILE A 211 -2.77 21.83 -25.60
N ASN A 212 -3.31 21.54 -26.78
CA ASN A 212 -3.81 22.50 -27.77
C ASN A 212 -5.32 22.68 -27.60
#